data_AF-A0A4P5PCE7-F1
#
_entry.id   AF-A0A4P5PCE7-F1
#
_cell.length_a   1.000
_cell.length_b   1.000
_cell.length_c   1.000
_cell.angle_alpha   90.00
_cell.angle_beta   90.00
_cell.angle_gamma   90.00
#
_symmetry.space_group_name_H-M   'P 1'
#
loop_
_entity.id
_entity.type
_entity.pdbx_description
1 polymer ?
#
loop_
_entity_poly.entity_id
_entity_poly.type
_entity_poly.pdbx_seq_one_letter_code
_entity_poly.pdbx_strand_id
1 'polypeptide(L)'
;MKKWKVFVRFAVLSSALLMVSGCSGGNTKKAAEKKSTAAESSKVELSVEGGTYIIPDGEKVEDSSGFLALDIKVKNKSDDKLDISPEDFALYDEEGNKVSSERVYDSNDKFKVMSYESVSQDKSFTAPLVFEVDKEAEYELHYKPTYYSEDEKDEGIELKLNAKKYSDETKEVEALVEQYISTVFYGDEEKKEDTEKDEEKKDEKEPKVELANDLEKEKQEFKEGSIELLKEDFSRYEPSSAEVEKVITEIQTTNREKAKVTYAFKEFFPETATIYVRPEVILLEKVDTEAIMETFVEENKGKYSDYSSVYRDAEKYLLQELPTKIKEAAIATESNMDGEGYQVKLEKKDGKWEVHSENESRNYDFNSMRSTFRGGLDD
;
A
#
# COMPACT_ATOMS: atom_id res chain seq x y z
N MET A 1 61.03 18.78 -36.83
CA MET A 1 59.56 18.62 -36.94
C MET A 1 59.02 18.40 -35.54
N LYS A 2 58.64 19.47 -34.85
CA LYS A 2 57.30 20.11 -34.75
C LYS A 2 56.56 19.58 -33.51
N LYS A 3 56.67 20.38 -32.45
CA LYS A 3 55.91 20.30 -31.20
C LYS A 3 54.42 20.59 -31.51
N TRP A 4 53.51 20.00 -30.75
CA TRP A 4 52.21 20.62 -30.49
C TRP A 4 51.82 20.41 -29.02
N LYS A 5 51.58 21.53 -28.32
CA LYS A 5 50.96 21.64 -26.99
C LYS A 5 49.45 21.81 -27.16
N VAL A 6 48.60 21.12 -26.40
CA VAL A 6 47.32 21.68 -25.94
C VAL A 6 47.11 21.26 -24.48
N PHE A 7 46.35 22.07 -23.76
CA PHE A 7 46.58 22.56 -22.41
C PHE A 7 45.18 22.75 -21.78
N VAL A 8 45.00 22.39 -20.49
CA VAL A 8 44.03 22.94 -19.49
C VAL A 8 42.52 22.70 -19.79
N ARG A 9 41.58 22.48 -18.86
CA ARG A 9 41.43 22.97 -17.48
C ARG A 9 40.58 22.05 -16.60
N PHE A 10 41.03 21.79 -15.37
CA PHE A 10 40.16 21.50 -14.23
C PHE A 10 39.65 22.85 -13.69
N ALA A 11 38.35 23.04 -13.65
CA ALA A 11 37.72 24.18 -12.99
C ALA A 11 37.39 23.79 -11.54
N VAL A 12 38.21 24.26 -10.60
CA VAL A 12 37.86 24.33 -9.18
C VAL A 12 36.93 25.52 -9.01
N LEU A 13 35.66 25.27 -8.72
CA LEU A 13 34.69 26.29 -8.33
C LEU A 13 34.64 26.36 -6.81
N SER A 14 35.53 27.17 -6.24
CA SER A 14 35.33 27.79 -4.93
C SER A 14 34.23 28.83 -5.06
N SER A 15 33.05 28.55 -4.51
CA SER A 15 32.03 29.57 -4.28
C SER A 15 32.27 30.21 -2.92
N ALA A 16 32.83 31.41 -2.94
CA ALA A 16 32.94 32.28 -1.79
C ALA A 16 31.55 32.80 -1.40
N LEU A 17 31.18 32.64 -0.12
CA LEU A 17 30.04 33.31 0.49
C LEU A 17 30.34 34.80 0.63
N LEU A 18 29.56 35.62 -0.08
CA LEU A 18 29.55 37.08 0.05
C LEU A 18 28.84 37.46 1.35
N MET A 19 29.58 38.01 2.30
CA MET A 19 29.00 38.87 3.34
C MET A 19 28.57 40.19 2.72
N VAL A 20 27.31 40.57 2.87
CA VAL A 20 26.84 41.93 2.64
C VAL A 20 26.17 42.44 3.90
N SER A 21 26.91 43.24 4.65
CA SER A 21 26.36 44.21 5.59
C SER A 21 25.93 45.44 4.80
N GLY A 22 24.69 45.89 4.95
CA GLY A 22 24.22 47.15 4.37
C GLY A 22 22.79 47.51 4.77
N CYS A 23 22.64 48.40 5.76
CA CYS A 23 21.40 49.12 6.03
C CYS A 23 21.10 50.12 4.91
N SER A 24 19.88 50.11 4.34
CA SER A 24 19.14 51.29 3.87
C SER A 24 17.84 50.88 3.13
N GLY A 25 16.69 51.27 3.70
CA GLY A 25 15.56 51.82 2.95
C GLY A 25 14.72 50.92 2.02
N GLY A 26 13.60 50.43 2.55
CA GLY A 26 12.28 50.42 1.90
C GLY A 26 12.10 49.65 0.58
N ASN A 27 11.60 48.41 0.67
CA ASN A 27 10.32 47.98 0.06
C ASN A 27 10.09 46.51 0.45
N THR A 28 9.16 46.26 1.38
CA THR A 28 8.85 44.91 1.88
C THR A 28 8.10 44.11 0.81
N LYS A 29 8.84 43.46 -0.09
CA LYS A 29 8.37 42.22 -0.70
C LYS A 29 8.42 41.16 0.39
N LYS A 30 7.26 40.61 0.76
CA LYS A 30 7.17 39.38 1.56
C LYS A 30 8.03 38.32 0.87
N ALA A 31 9.22 38.08 1.41
CA ALA A 31 9.96 36.88 1.13
C ALA A 31 9.14 35.74 1.72
N ALA A 32 8.75 34.78 0.88
CA ALA A 32 8.32 33.49 1.37
C ALA A 32 9.50 32.93 2.19
N GLU A 33 9.30 32.79 3.49
CA GLU A 33 10.27 32.14 4.37
C GLU A 33 10.54 30.74 3.81
N LYS A 34 11.77 30.49 3.37
CA LYS A 34 12.25 29.12 3.18
C LYS A 34 12.25 28.47 4.56
N LYS A 35 11.23 27.65 4.87
CA LYS A 35 11.23 26.78 6.06
C LYS A 35 12.50 25.91 5.97
N SER A 36 13.45 26.13 6.87
CA SER A 36 14.72 25.40 6.89
C SER A 36 14.48 23.98 7.41
N THR A 37 14.70 22.98 6.57
CA THR A 37 14.70 21.56 6.95
C THR A 37 16.01 21.12 7.61
N ALA A 38 16.91 22.06 7.89
CA ALA A 38 18.21 21.83 8.47
C ALA A 38 18.57 22.95 9.45
N ALA A 39 19.27 22.60 10.52
CA ALA A 39 19.80 23.51 11.52
C ALA A 39 21.13 22.95 12.03
N GLU A 40 21.98 23.81 12.56
CA GLU A 40 23.32 23.43 13.00
C GLU A 40 23.72 24.11 14.32
N SER A 41 24.46 23.38 15.14
CA SER A 41 25.25 23.90 16.25
C SER A 41 26.72 23.97 15.83
N SER A 42 27.60 24.32 16.78
CA SER A 42 29.05 24.25 16.59
C SER A 42 29.53 22.82 16.36
N LYS A 43 28.82 21.80 16.86
CA LYS A 43 29.25 20.40 16.86
C LYS A 43 28.41 19.47 16.01
N VAL A 44 27.18 19.85 15.67
CA VAL A 44 26.26 18.98 14.91
C VAL A 44 25.54 19.77 13.82
N GLU A 45 25.27 19.09 12.71
CA GLU A 45 24.31 19.52 11.70
C GLU A 45 23.17 18.49 11.66
N LEU A 46 21.94 18.95 11.82
CA LEU A 46 20.72 18.15 11.84
C LEU A 46 19.86 18.56 10.65
N SER A 47 19.35 17.59 9.91
CA SER A 47 18.35 17.81 8.87
C SER A 47 17.26 16.74 8.86
N VAL A 48 16.07 17.13 8.39
CA VAL A 48 14.99 16.23 8.03
C VAL A 48 14.99 16.10 6.52
N GLU A 49 15.46 14.97 6.01
CA GLU A 49 15.62 14.73 4.57
C GLU A 49 14.28 14.38 3.90
N GLY A 50 13.35 13.83 4.68
CA GLY A 50 12.03 13.39 4.24
C GLY A 50 11.16 12.96 5.41
N GLY A 51 9.95 12.53 5.08
CA GLY A 51 9.07 11.89 6.04
C GLY A 51 7.78 11.44 5.39
N THR A 52 7.18 10.41 5.97
CA THR A 52 5.93 9.81 5.49
C THR A 52 5.12 9.28 6.65
N TYR A 53 3.80 9.30 6.48
CA TYR A 53 2.92 8.61 7.41
C TYR A 53 3.00 7.10 7.22
N ILE A 54 2.93 6.38 8.33
CA ILE A 54 2.96 4.92 8.42
C ILE A 54 1.80 4.44 9.31
N ILE A 55 1.49 3.15 9.26
CA ILE A 55 0.57 2.46 10.16
C ILE A 55 1.34 1.27 10.74
N PRO A 56 1.75 1.32 12.02
CA PRO A 56 2.36 0.17 12.69
C PRO A 56 1.37 -1.00 12.81
N ASP A 57 1.90 -2.23 12.88
CA ASP A 57 1.06 -3.43 13.04
C ASP A 57 0.19 -3.35 14.30
N GLY A 58 -1.11 -3.59 14.13
CA GLY A 58 -2.10 -3.60 15.21
C GLY A 58 -2.58 -2.21 15.66
N GLU A 59 -2.03 -1.13 15.10
CA GLU A 59 -2.44 0.23 15.41
C GLU A 59 -3.59 0.70 14.51
N LYS A 60 -4.49 1.50 15.07
CA LYS A 60 -5.57 2.16 14.33
C LYS A 60 -5.31 3.65 14.32
N VAL A 61 -5.28 4.22 13.12
CA VAL A 61 -4.99 5.63 12.92
C VAL A 61 -6.28 6.35 12.54
N GLU A 62 -6.60 7.43 13.26
CA GLU A 62 -7.73 8.30 12.91
C GLU A 62 -7.34 9.21 11.73
N ASP A 63 -8.33 9.76 11.01
CA ASP A 63 -8.03 10.65 9.87
C ASP A 63 -7.21 11.89 10.27
N SER A 64 -7.35 12.37 11.51
CA SER A 64 -6.66 13.56 12.03
C SER A 64 -5.31 13.29 12.67
N SER A 65 -5.02 12.05 13.08
CA SER A 65 -3.75 11.67 13.70
C SER A 65 -2.97 10.71 12.81
N GLY A 66 -1.70 10.46 13.10
CA GLY A 66 -0.91 9.47 12.40
C GLY A 66 0.50 9.30 12.93
N PHE A 67 1.09 8.15 12.64
CA PHE A 67 2.49 7.89 12.93
C PHE A 67 3.33 8.48 11.80
N LEU A 68 4.06 9.55 12.09
CA LEU A 68 4.94 10.22 11.15
C LEU A 68 6.36 9.69 11.32
N ALA A 69 6.85 8.96 10.32
CA ALA A 69 8.25 8.56 10.21
C ALA A 69 9.05 9.70 9.54
N LEU A 70 9.99 10.29 10.28
CA LEU A 70 10.86 11.35 9.80
C LEU A 70 12.26 10.81 9.51
N ASP A 71 12.78 11.01 8.30
CA ASP A 71 14.15 10.63 7.94
C ASP A 71 15.14 11.65 8.50
N ILE A 72 15.60 11.39 9.72
CA ILE A 72 16.51 12.28 10.46
C ILE A 72 17.94 12.00 10.02
N LYS A 73 18.63 13.04 9.56
CA LYS A 73 20.05 13.01 9.26
C LYS A 73 20.83 13.83 10.27
N VAL A 74 21.82 13.19 10.88
CA VAL A 74 22.74 13.83 11.81
C VAL A 74 24.15 13.75 11.26
N LYS A 75 24.85 14.87 11.23
CA LYS A 75 26.26 14.96 10.84
C LYS A 75 27.09 15.47 12.01
N ASN A 76 28.12 14.70 12.35
CA ASN A 76 29.07 15.05 13.40
C ASN A 76 30.11 16.05 12.87
N LYS A 77 30.10 17.28 13.40
CA LYS A 77 31.09 18.34 13.10
C LYS A 77 32.14 18.49 14.21
N SER A 78 32.05 17.70 15.28
CA SER A 78 33.04 17.68 16.36
C SER A 78 34.25 16.80 16.01
N ASP A 79 35.33 16.99 16.75
CA ASP A 79 36.56 16.19 16.61
C ASP A 79 36.45 14.80 17.27
N ASP A 80 35.50 14.62 18.19
CA ASP A 80 35.26 13.36 18.89
C ASP A 80 34.19 12.51 18.20
N LYS A 81 34.06 11.25 18.63
CA LYS A 81 32.91 10.42 18.24
C LYS A 81 31.63 10.96 18.87
N LEU A 82 30.56 10.99 18.08
CA LEU A 82 29.23 11.37 18.52
C LEU A 82 28.37 10.11 18.62
N ASP A 83 27.95 9.80 19.84
CA ASP A 83 26.96 8.77 20.08
C ASP A 83 25.56 9.38 19.94
N ILE A 84 24.67 8.66 19.26
CA ILE A 84 23.32 9.13 18.92
C ILE A 84 22.34 8.03 19.31
N SER A 85 21.27 8.41 19.99
CA SER A 85 20.17 7.54 20.37
C SER A 85 18.82 8.22 20.10
N PRO A 86 17.73 7.45 19.91
CA PRO A 86 16.38 8.00 19.82
C PRO A 86 16.01 8.89 21.01
N GLU A 87 16.56 8.62 22.19
CA GLU A 87 16.32 9.36 23.43
C GLU A 87 16.97 10.76 23.46
N ASP A 88 17.92 11.04 22.56
CA ASP A 88 18.52 12.38 22.39
C ASP A 88 17.58 13.35 21.64
N PHE A 89 16.45 12.84 21.12
CA PHE A 89 15.43 13.60 20.41
C PHE A 89 14.16 13.78 21.25
N ALA A 90 13.51 14.93 21.06
CA ALA A 90 12.18 15.19 21.59
C ALA A 90 11.39 16.00 20.57
N LEU A 91 10.12 15.63 20.36
CA LEU A 91 9.20 16.44 19.58
C LEU A 91 8.29 17.20 20.56
N TYR A 92 8.03 18.47 20.31
CA TYR A 92 7.11 19.28 21.11
C TYR A 92 5.99 19.83 20.23
N ASP A 93 4.76 19.80 20.76
CA ASP A 93 3.61 20.46 20.13
C ASP A 93 3.64 21.99 20.36
N GLU A 94 2.67 22.70 19.80
CA GLU A 94 2.54 24.16 19.95
C GLU A 94 2.30 24.61 21.41
N GLU A 95 1.81 23.72 22.28
CA GLU A 95 1.59 23.99 23.70
C GLU A 95 2.84 23.70 24.54
N GLY A 96 3.89 23.13 23.95
CA GLY A 96 5.12 22.72 24.60
C GLY A 96 5.03 21.36 25.30
N ASN A 97 3.99 20.56 25.02
CA ASN A 97 3.92 19.18 25.50
C ASN A 97 4.88 18.30 24.69
N LYS A 98 5.58 17.41 25.38
CA LYS A 98 6.50 16.46 24.74
C LYS A 98 5.73 15.30 24.11
N VAL A 99 6.00 15.04 22.84
CA VAL A 99 5.63 13.83 22.10
C VAL A 99 6.86 12.92 22.07
N SER A 100 6.68 11.68 22.54
CA SER A 100 7.77 10.70 22.59
C SER A 100 7.91 10.00 21.24
N SER A 101 9.13 9.57 20.92
CA SER A 101 9.35 8.72 19.75
C SER A 101 8.85 7.31 20.03
N GLU A 102 8.30 6.69 18.98
CA GLU A 102 7.71 5.37 19.04
C GLU A 102 8.67 4.31 18.47
N ARG A 103 8.67 3.14 19.11
CA ARG A 103 9.38 1.96 18.61
C ARG A 103 8.37 1.13 17.82
N VAL A 104 8.51 1.14 16.51
CA VAL A 104 7.64 0.39 15.61
C VAL A 104 8.41 -0.76 14.97
N TYR A 105 7.69 -1.84 14.67
CA TYR A 105 8.22 -3.04 14.04
C TYR A 105 7.45 -3.29 12.75
N ASP A 106 8.17 -3.46 11.65
CA ASP A 106 7.61 -3.95 10.38
C ASP A 106 7.73 -5.46 10.34
N SER A 107 6.62 -6.15 10.06
CA SER A 107 6.58 -7.61 10.04
C SER A 107 7.50 -8.25 8.98
N ASN A 108 7.95 -7.45 8.01
CA ASN A 108 8.82 -7.87 6.91
C ASN A 108 10.29 -7.45 7.09
N ASP A 109 10.65 -6.82 8.22
CA ASP A 109 12.00 -6.33 8.54
C ASP A 109 12.61 -5.34 7.51
N LYS A 110 11.79 -4.69 6.67
CA LYS A 110 12.22 -3.72 5.65
C LYS A 110 12.24 -2.29 6.16
N PHE A 111 11.40 -1.96 7.13
CA PHE A 111 11.45 -0.68 7.84
C PHE A 111 12.13 -0.82 9.19
N LYS A 112 13.14 0.02 9.47
CA LYS A 112 13.89 0.03 10.72
C LYS A 112 14.02 1.44 11.27
N VAL A 113 13.41 1.66 12.44
CA VAL A 113 13.59 2.91 13.19
C VAL A 113 15.03 3.07 13.67
N MET A 114 15.40 4.33 13.92
CA MET A 114 16.68 4.71 14.50
C MET A 114 16.99 3.87 15.73
N SER A 115 18.19 3.29 15.73
CA SER A 115 18.81 2.67 16.89
C SER A 115 19.99 3.50 17.37
N TYR A 116 20.61 3.08 18.47
CA TYR A 116 21.88 3.65 18.88
C TYR A 116 22.93 3.54 17.76
N GLU A 117 23.63 4.63 17.49
CA GLU A 117 24.69 4.73 16.51
C GLU A 117 25.88 5.54 17.03
N SER A 118 27.07 5.28 16.49
CA SER A 118 28.28 6.05 16.81
C SER A 118 28.92 6.60 15.55
N VAL A 119 28.86 7.93 15.40
CA VAL A 119 29.23 8.65 14.18
C VAL A 119 30.59 9.33 14.38
N SER A 120 31.55 8.99 13.52
CA SER A 120 32.89 9.62 13.52
C SER A 120 32.86 11.05 13.00
N GLN A 121 33.91 11.82 13.28
CA GLN A 121 34.12 13.18 12.76
C GLN A 121 33.84 13.28 11.26
N ASP A 122 33.12 14.34 10.87
CA ASP A 122 32.71 14.68 9.51
C ASP A 122 31.90 13.58 8.79
N LYS A 123 31.36 12.61 9.52
CA LYS A 123 30.43 11.60 8.99
C LYS A 123 28.99 11.94 9.35
N SER A 124 28.08 11.37 8.56
CA SER A 124 26.66 11.49 8.78
C SER A 124 25.99 10.12 8.80
N PHE A 125 24.88 10.05 9.51
CA PHE A 125 23.97 8.91 9.53
C PHE A 125 22.55 9.44 9.28
N THR A 126 21.73 8.62 8.64
CA THR A 126 20.32 8.91 8.38
C THR A 126 19.50 7.70 8.81
N ALA A 127 18.48 7.91 9.62
CA ALA A 127 17.49 6.88 9.96
C ALA A 127 16.14 7.49 10.33
N PRO A 128 15.05 6.72 10.15
CA PRO A 128 13.72 7.19 10.48
C PRO A 128 13.49 7.23 12.00
N LEU A 129 12.86 8.29 12.47
CA LEU A 129 12.35 8.43 13.83
C LEU A 129 10.83 8.64 13.76
N VAL A 130 10.06 7.87 14.54
CA VAL A 130 8.60 7.84 14.42
C VAL A 130 7.95 8.56 15.59
N PHE A 131 6.92 9.34 15.31
CA PHE A 131 6.12 10.04 16.32
C PHE A 131 4.63 9.92 15.98
N GLU A 132 3.78 9.72 16.98
CA GLU A 132 2.34 9.90 16.81
C GLU A 132 2.00 11.39 16.86
N VAL A 133 1.39 11.91 15.81
CA VAL A 133 1.13 13.35 15.64
C VAL A 133 -0.27 13.61 15.11
N ASP A 134 -0.84 14.77 15.46
CA ASP A 134 -1.90 15.41 14.67
C ASP A 134 -1.33 15.85 13.31
N LYS A 135 -1.96 15.41 12.22
CA LYS A 135 -1.51 15.66 10.84
C LYS A 135 -1.57 17.15 10.47
N GLU A 136 -2.42 17.92 11.14
CA GLU A 136 -2.68 19.32 10.86
C GLU A 136 -1.90 20.30 11.77
N ALA A 137 -1.04 19.79 12.65
CA ALA A 137 -0.29 20.61 13.60
C ALA A 137 1.14 20.97 13.13
N GLU A 138 1.70 22.01 13.75
CA GLU A 138 3.14 22.30 13.72
C GLU A 138 3.82 21.78 15.00
N TYR A 139 5.08 21.40 14.87
CA TYR A 139 5.88 20.83 15.95
C TYR A 139 7.29 21.43 15.96
N GLU A 140 8.01 21.23 17.05
CA GLU A 140 9.44 21.53 17.14
C GLU A 140 10.21 20.27 17.52
N LEU A 141 11.09 19.83 16.62
CA LEU A 141 12.03 18.75 16.85
C LEU A 141 13.27 19.31 17.53
N HIS A 142 13.52 18.85 18.74
CA HIS A 142 14.68 19.16 19.54
C HIS A 142 15.65 17.99 19.48
N TYR A 143 16.92 18.30 19.25
CA TYR A 143 18.02 17.35 19.37
C TYR A 143 19.06 17.89 20.34
N LYS A 144 19.42 17.09 21.33
CA LYS A 144 20.47 17.45 22.28
C LYS A 144 21.54 16.35 22.32
N PRO A 145 22.74 16.60 21.75
CA PRO A 145 23.79 15.61 21.75
C PRO A 145 24.29 15.32 23.17
N THR A 146 24.51 14.04 23.47
CA THR A 146 25.13 13.60 24.71
C THR A 146 26.65 13.43 24.49
N TYR A 147 27.46 14.27 25.17
CA TYR A 147 28.92 14.18 25.15
C TYR A 147 29.47 13.66 26.47
N TYR A 148 30.55 12.86 26.43
CA TYR A 148 31.22 12.34 27.64
C TYR A 148 32.05 13.40 28.38
N SER A 149 32.37 14.53 27.75
CA SER A 149 33.13 15.63 28.35
C SER A 149 32.18 16.75 28.82
N GLU A 150 32.20 17.04 30.13
CA GLU A 150 31.31 18.03 30.77
C GLU A 150 31.67 19.50 30.44
N ASP A 151 32.83 19.75 29.84
CA ASP A 151 33.42 21.09 29.71
C ASP A 151 32.84 21.93 28.55
N GLU A 152 31.99 21.36 27.70
CA GLU A 152 31.38 22.08 26.57
C GLU A 152 29.87 21.86 26.49
N LYS A 153 29.11 22.88 26.92
CA LYS A 153 27.66 22.94 26.72
C LYS A 153 27.36 23.15 25.24
N ASP A 154 26.77 22.15 24.58
CA ASP A 154 26.04 22.36 23.33
C ASP A 154 24.61 22.78 23.69
N GLU A 155 24.14 23.86 23.08
CA GLU A 155 22.79 24.40 23.30
C GLU A 155 21.71 23.48 22.70
N GLY A 156 22.10 22.52 21.86
CA GLY A 156 21.18 21.65 21.12
C GLY A 156 20.73 22.31 19.82
N ILE A 157 19.89 21.61 19.08
CA ILE A 157 19.33 22.06 17.81
C ILE A 157 17.82 21.97 17.88
N GLU A 158 17.15 23.03 17.41
CA GLU A 158 15.70 23.11 17.29
C GLU A 158 15.31 23.24 15.81
N LEU A 159 14.33 22.44 15.38
CA LEU A 159 13.82 22.42 14.01
C LEU A 159 12.30 22.45 14.00
N LYS A 160 11.73 23.48 13.36
CA LYS A 160 10.28 23.58 13.17
C LYS A 160 9.80 22.63 12.08
N LEU A 161 8.83 21.80 12.42
CA LEU A 161 8.18 20.84 11.55
C LEU A 161 6.72 21.21 11.34
N ASN A 162 6.21 20.93 10.16
CA ASN A 162 4.78 21.08 9.85
C ASN A 162 4.30 19.75 9.29
N ALA A 163 3.47 19.06 10.05
CA ALA A 163 3.08 17.67 9.79
C ALA A 163 2.29 17.52 8.49
N LYS A 164 1.56 18.56 8.05
CA LYS A 164 0.78 18.58 6.79
C LYS A 164 1.63 18.41 5.53
N LYS A 165 2.95 18.62 5.63
CA LYS A 165 3.85 18.62 4.47
C LYS A 165 4.28 17.23 4.04
N TYR A 166 4.14 16.24 4.91
CA TYR A 166 4.63 14.89 4.67
C TYR A 166 3.57 14.05 3.94
N SER A 167 4.03 13.10 3.14
CA SER A 167 3.15 12.27 2.32
C SER A 167 2.39 11.25 3.18
N ASP A 168 1.15 11.04 2.81
CA ASP A 168 0.31 9.93 3.26
C ASP A 168 -0.22 9.27 1.98
N GLU A 169 0.24 8.05 1.67
CA GLU A 169 -0.16 7.30 0.47
C GLU A 169 -1.22 6.24 0.81
N THR A 170 -1.77 6.20 2.03
CA THR A 170 -2.69 5.14 2.49
C THR A 170 -3.91 5.00 1.57
N LYS A 171 -4.55 6.13 1.21
CA LYS A 171 -5.72 6.13 0.31
C LYS A 171 -5.35 5.70 -1.10
N GLU A 172 -4.20 6.14 -1.60
CA GLU A 172 -3.73 5.74 -2.91
C GLU A 172 -3.39 4.24 -2.97
N VAL A 173 -2.77 3.67 -1.93
CA VAL A 173 -2.43 2.23 -1.86
C VAL A 173 -3.66 1.34 -1.66
N GLU A 174 -4.64 1.78 -0.86
CA GLU A 174 -5.94 1.09 -0.75
C GLU A 174 -6.64 1.02 -2.12
N ALA A 175 -6.64 2.13 -2.87
CA ALA A 175 -7.21 2.18 -4.21
C ALA A 175 -6.51 1.23 -5.21
N LEU A 176 -5.23 0.92 -5.01
CA LEU A 176 -4.55 -0.11 -5.83
C LEU A 176 -5.11 -1.51 -5.56
N VAL A 177 -5.42 -1.85 -4.31
CA VAL A 177 -6.07 -3.14 -3.99
C VAL A 177 -7.49 -3.19 -4.55
N GLU A 178 -8.24 -2.09 -4.48
CA GLU A 178 -9.55 -1.96 -5.13
C GLU A 178 -9.44 -2.18 -6.64
N GLN A 179 -8.47 -1.54 -7.30
CA GLN A 179 -8.20 -1.69 -8.73
C GLN A 179 -7.86 -3.15 -9.09
N TYR A 180 -7.04 -3.80 -8.28
CA TYR A 180 -6.68 -5.21 -8.48
C TYR A 180 -7.93 -6.09 -8.44
N ILE A 181 -8.76 -5.95 -7.40
CA ILE A 181 -10.01 -6.72 -7.24
C ILE A 181 -10.98 -6.45 -8.39
N SER A 182 -11.19 -5.18 -8.76
CA SER A 182 -12.11 -4.85 -9.85
C SER A 182 -11.65 -5.44 -11.20
N THR A 183 -10.35 -5.36 -11.49
CA THR A 183 -9.81 -5.80 -12.78
C THR A 183 -9.72 -7.32 -12.84
N VAL A 184 -9.07 -7.94 -11.85
CA VAL A 184 -8.77 -9.37 -11.86
C VAL A 184 -10.00 -10.21 -11.49
N PHE A 185 -10.69 -9.85 -10.41
CA PHE A 185 -11.79 -10.67 -9.89
C PHE A 185 -13.13 -10.35 -10.53
N TYR A 186 -13.47 -9.06 -10.73
CA TYR A 186 -14.73 -8.71 -11.41
C TYR A 186 -14.59 -8.68 -12.94
N GLY A 187 -13.37 -8.73 -13.47
CA GLY A 187 -13.12 -8.76 -14.91
C GLY A 187 -13.35 -7.41 -15.59
N ASP A 188 -13.24 -6.29 -14.86
CA ASP A 188 -13.31 -4.96 -15.45
C ASP A 188 -12.19 -4.75 -16.47
N GLU A 189 -12.43 -3.86 -17.43
CA GLU A 189 -11.34 -3.32 -18.24
C GLU A 189 -10.43 -2.51 -17.31
N GLU A 190 -9.12 -2.69 -17.47
CA GLU A 190 -8.15 -1.85 -16.77
C GLU A 190 -8.50 -0.38 -17.08
N LYS A 191 -8.77 0.42 -16.04
CA LYS A 191 -8.91 1.87 -16.20
C LYS A 191 -7.54 2.45 -16.52
N LYS A 192 -7.14 2.36 -17.78
CA LYS A 192 -6.11 3.24 -18.32
C LYS A 192 -6.76 4.61 -18.34
N GLU A 193 -6.27 5.56 -17.54
CA GLU A 193 -6.58 6.96 -17.80
C GLU A 193 -6.22 7.22 -19.26
N ASP A 194 -7.24 7.49 -20.08
CA ASP A 194 -7.09 7.84 -21.48
C ASP A 194 -6.14 9.02 -21.58
N THR A 195 -4.87 8.75 -21.87
CA THR A 195 -3.85 9.79 -22.06
C THR A 195 -3.98 10.47 -23.43
N GLU A 196 -5.14 10.37 -24.07
CA GLU A 196 -5.46 11.09 -25.31
C GLU A 196 -6.83 11.77 -25.25
N LYS A 197 -6.74 13.09 -25.03
CA LYS A 197 -7.67 14.17 -25.46
C LYS A 197 -8.82 14.53 -24.52
N ASP A 198 -8.47 15.28 -23.48
CA ASP A 198 -9.14 16.56 -23.22
C ASP A 198 -8.08 17.61 -22.84
N GLU A 199 -7.72 18.49 -23.78
CA GLU A 199 -6.75 19.58 -23.59
C GLU A 199 -7.25 20.71 -22.66
N GLU A 200 -8.39 20.53 -21.99
CA GLU A 200 -9.01 21.56 -21.13
C GLU A 200 -9.30 21.07 -19.70
N LYS A 201 -8.32 20.45 -19.03
CA LYS A 201 -8.25 20.37 -17.55
C LYS A 201 -6.85 19.97 -17.08
N LYS A 202 -5.89 20.90 -17.21
CA LYS A 202 -4.58 20.78 -16.54
C LYS A 202 -4.74 21.03 -15.04
N ASP A 203 -5.16 20.00 -14.31
CA ASP A 203 -4.89 19.82 -12.87
C ASP A 203 -5.19 18.38 -12.38
N GLU A 204 -5.48 17.42 -13.28
CA GLU A 204 -5.48 16.00 -12.92
C GLU A 204 -4.04 15.49 -13.00
N LYS A 205 -3.42 15.36 -11.82
CA LYS A 205 -2.10 14.75 -11.64
C LYS A 205 -2.19 13.29 -12.07
N GLU A 206 -1.22 12.82 -12.84
CA GLU A 206 -0.97 11.38 -13.02
C GLU A 206 -1.11 10.65 -11.66
N PRO A 207 -1.66 9.42 -11.62
CA PRO A 207 -1.74 8.66 -10.39
C PRO A 207 -0.34 8.57 -9.77
N LYS A 208 -0.20 9.02 -8.53
CA LYS A 208 1.12 9.12 -7.87
C LYS A 208 1.77 7.75 -7.64
N VAL A 209 0.97 6.68 -7.68
CA VAL A 209 1.36 5.29 -7.47
C VAL A 209 0.57 4.41 -8.44
N GLU A 210 1.15 3.27 -8.81
CA GLU A 210 0.58 2.33 -9.79
C GLU A 210 0.95 0.89 -9.42
N LEU A 211 0.19 -0.07 -9.98
CA LEU A 211 0.48 -1.49 -9.83
C LEU A 211 1.57 -1.96 -10.81
N ALA A 212 2.45 -2.83 -10.32
CA ALA A 212 3.45 -3.54 -11.14
C ALA A 212 2.93 -4.86 -11.72
N ASN A 213 1.82 -5.38 -11.19
CA ASN A 213 1.18 -6.61 -11.64
C ASN A 213 0.78 -6.57 -13.13
N ASP A 214 0.83 -7.72 -13.80
CA ASP A 214 0.27 -7.87 -15.15
C ASP A 214 -1.23 -8.18 -15.01
N LEU A 215 -2.03 -7.14 -14.82
CA LEU A 215 -3.45 -7.27 -14.49
C LEU A 215 -4.25 -8.02 -15.56
N GLU A 216 -3.93 -7.85 -16.84
CA GLU A 216 -4.61 -8.56 -17.93
C GLU A 216 -4.28 -10.06 -17.91
N LYS A 217 -3.00 -10.40 -17.69
CA LYS A 217 -2.59 -11.80 -17.53
C LYS A 217 -3.23 -12.43 -16.30
N GLU A 218 -3.21 -11.75 -15.16
CA GLU A 218 -3.78 -12.27 -13.91
C GLU A 218 -5.31 -12.41 -13.99
N LYS A 219 -6.01 -11.47 -14.64
CA LYS A 219 -7.44 -11.57 -14.97
C LYS A 219 -7.74 -12.80 -15.82
N GLN A 220 -6.93 -13.06 -16.84
CA GLN A 220 -7.08 -14.25 -17.69
C GLN A 220 -6.85 -15.54 -16.89
N GLU A 221 -5.77 -15.63 -16.13
CA GLU A 221 -5.44 -16.80 -15.30
C GLU A 221 -6.50 -17.04 -14.21
N PHE A 222 -7.03 -15.98 -13.60
CA PHE A 222 -8.13 -16.07 -12.67
C PHE A 222 -9.36 -16.70 -13.32
N LYS A 223 -9.78 -16.18 -14.49
CA LYS A 223 -10.96 -16.67 -15.22
C LYS A 223 -10.79 -18.11 -15.69
N GLU A 224 -9.65 -18.46 -16.28
CA GLU A 224 -9.36 -19.80 -16.76
C GLU A 224 -9.36 -20.82 -15.61
N GLY A 225 -8.67 -20.50 -14.50
CA GLY A 225 -8.69 -21.36 -13.31
C GLY A 225 -10.10 -21.56 -12.75
N SER A 226 -10.92 -20.51 -12.73
CA SER A 226 -12.32 -20.59 -12.27
C SER A 226 -13.16 -21.52 -13.15
N ILE A 227 -12.94 -21.50 -14.46
CA ILE A 227 -13.63 -22.38 -15.41
C ILE A 227 -13.22 -23.83 -15.18
N GLU A 228 -11.94 -24.12 -14.99
CA GLU A 228 -11.49 -25.50 -14.77
C GLU A 228 -12.03 -26.06 -13.44
N LEU A 229 -11.96 -25.28 -12.34
CA LEU A 229 -12.51 -25.72 -11.06
C LEU A 229 -14.01 -26.02 -11.13
N LEU A 230 -14.81 -25.11 -11.71
CA LEU A 230 -16.24 -25.33 -11.79
C LEU A 230 -16.62 -26.53 -12.68
N LYS A 231 -15.78 -26.95 -13.63
CA LYS A 231 -16.03 -28.19 -14.38
C LYS A 231 -15.92 -29.42 -13.48
N GLU A 232 -15.02 -29.42 -12.51
CA GLU A 232 -14.76 -30.56 -11.63
C GLU A 232 -15.93 -30.87 -10.70
N ASP A 233 -16.80 -29.88 -10.44
CA ASP A 233 -18.04 -30.05 -9.68
C ASP A 233 -19.10 -30.91 -10.41
N PHE A 234 -18.95 -31.12 -11.72
CA PHE A 234 -19.89 -31.92 -12.51
C PHE A 234 -19.39 -33.37 -12.66
N SER A 235 -20.13 -34.31 -12.06
CA SER A 235 -19.70 -35.71 -11.95
C SER A 235 -20.24 -36.62 -13.06
N ARG A 236 -21.33 -36.23 -13.73
CA ARG A 236 -22.04 -37.03 -14.73
C ARG A 236 -22.18 -36.33 -16.08
N TYR A 237 -22.25 -35.00 -16.07
CA TYR A 237 -22.17 -34.15 -17.26
C TYR A 237 -20.76 -33.63 -17.42
N GLU A 238 -20.27 -33.60 -18.67
CA GLU A 238 -18.97 -33.03 -19.01
C GLU A 238 -19.21 -31.68 -19.70
N PRO A 239 -19.26 -30.57 -18.95
CA PRO A 239 -19.57 -29.28 -19.53
C PRO A 239 -18.41 -28.73 -20.35
N SER A 240 -18.74 -28.04 -21.45
CA SER A 240 -17.73 -27.32 -22.22
C SER A 240 -17.26 -26.05 -21.48
N SER A 241 -16.04 -25.59 -21.75
CA SER A 241 -15.53 -24.32 -21.19
C SER A 241 -16.49 -23.16 -21.46
N ALA A 242 -17.12 -23.10 -22.64
CA ALA A 242 -18.03 -22.03 -23.01
C ALA A 242 -19.38 -22.06 -22.25
N GLU A 243 -19.81 -23.23 -21.75
CA GLU A 243 -21.00 -23.32 -20.88
C GLU A 243 -20.66 -22.81 -19.48
N VAL A 244 -19.53 -23.26 -18.93
CA VAL A 244 -19.05 -22.86 -17.59
C VAL A 244 -18.66 -21.39 -17.53
N GLU A 245 -18.03 -20.87 -18.58
CA GLU A 245 -17.64 -19.46 -18.70
C GLU A 245 -18.82 -18.50 -18.49
N LYS A 246 -20.03 -18.89 -18.91
CA LYS A 246 -21.24 -18.08 -18.68
C LYS A 246 -21.57 -17.95 -17.20
N VAL A 247 -21.38 -19.02 -16.42
CA VAL A 247 -21.59 -19.02 -14.98
C VAL A 247 -20.54 -18.15 -14.30
N ILE A 248 -19.26 -18.35 -14.62
CA ILE A 248 -18.16 -17.55 -14.05
C ILE A 248 -18.36 -16.06 -14.38
N THR A 249 -18.67 -15.73 -15.63
CA THR A 249 -18.95 -14.34 -16.04
C THR A 249 -20.14 -13.74 -15.27
N GLU A 250 -21.14 -14.56 -14.94
CA GLU A 250 -22.30 -14.13 -14.16
C GLU A 250 -21.97 -13.89 -12.68
N ILE A 251 -21.10 -14.73 -12.07
CA ILE A 251 -20.55 -14.48 -10.72
C ILE A 251 -19.80 -13.15 -10.72
N GLN A 252 -18.89 -12.94 -11.67
CA GLN A 252 -18.09 -11.72 -11.78
C GLN A 252 -18.98 -10.48 -11.95
N THR A 253 -19.98 -10.56 -12.85
CA THR A 253 -20.91 -9.46 -13.12
C THR A 253 -21.80 -9.16 -11.93
N THR A 254 -22.35 -10.19 -11.27
CA THR A 254 -23.19 -10.00 -10.09
C THR A 254 -22.39 -9.42 -8.92
N ASN A 255 -21.13 -9.86 -8.75
CA ASN A 255 -20.24 -9.30 -7.73
C ASN A 255 -19.89 -7.84 -8.02
N ARG A 256 -19.61 -7.46 -9.27
CA ARG A 256 -19.43 -6.05 -9.65
C ARG A 256 -20.62 -5.19 -9.23
N GLU A 257 -21.85 -5.70 -9.36
CA GLU A 257 -23.06 -4.93 -9.06
C GLU A 257 -23.44 -4.91 -7.58
N LYS A 258 -23.17 -6.00 -6.85
CA LYS A 258 -23.74 -6.22 -5.51
C LYS A 258 -22.72 -6.38 -4.41
N ALA A 259 -21.48 -6.76 -4.72
CA ALA A 259 -20.51 -7.07 -3.69
C ALA A 259 -20.25 -5.85 -2.81
N LYS A 260 -19.96 -6.13 -1.55
CA LYS A 260 -19.46 -5.13 -0.61
C LYS A 260 -18.12 -5.60 -0.13
N VAL A 261 -17.10 -4.77 -0.30
CA VAL A 261 -15.75 -5.08 0.17
C VAL A 261 -15.35 -3.95 1.11
N THR A 262 -14.89 -4.31 2.31
CA THR A 262 -14.31 -3.34 3.24
C THR A 262 -12.81 -3.58 3.35
N TYR A 263 -12.07 -2.49 3.45
CA TYR A 263 -10.62 -2.46 3.52
C TYR A 263 -10.20 -1.89 4.88
N ALA A 264 -9.14 -2.46 5.45
CA ALA A 264 -8.49 -1.92 6.63
C ALA A 264 -7.00 -2.24 6.61
N PHE A 265 -6.15 -1.26 6.86
CA PHE A 265 -4.72 -1.53 7.02
C PHE A 265 -4.48 -2.36 8.28
N LYS A 266 -3.69 -3.42 8.11
CA LYS A 266 -2.99 -4.09 9.21
C LYS A 266 -1.73 -3.31 9.55
N GLU A 267 -0.95 -3.00 8.52
CA GLU A 267 0.29 -2.23 8.60
C GLU A 267 0.54 -1.53 7.25
N PHE A 268 1.22 -0.38 7.30
CA PHE A 268 1.63 0.41 6.14
C PHE A 268 2.97 1.08 6.42
N PHE A 269 3.95 0.81 5.56
CA PHE A 269 5.30 1.33 5.61
C PHE A 269 5.73 1.84 4.22
N PRO A 270 6.86 2.56 4.10
CA PRO A 270 7.27 3.19 2.83
C PRO A 270 7.40 2.21 1.64
N GLU A 271 7.74 0.95 1.93
CA GLU A 271 8.00 -0.09 0.91
C GLU A 271 7.09 -1.33 1.04
N THR A 272 6.27 -1.42 2.08
CA THR A 272 5.42 -2.59 2.35
C THR A 272 4.07 -2.17 2.88
N ALA A 273 3.04 -2.95 2.57
CA ALA A 273 1.71 -2.78 3.15
C ALA A 273 1.04 -4.14 3.33
N THR A 274 0.23 -4.27 4.36
CA THR A 274 -0.71 -5.39 4.49
C THR A 274 -2.10 -4.81 4.74
N ILE A 275 -3.05 -5.13 3.87
CA ILE A 275 -4.44 -4.68 3.95
C ILE A 275 -5.33 -5.89 4.18
N TYR A 276 -6.19 -5.82 5.19
CA TYR A 276 -7.31 -6.72 5.36
C TYR A 276 -8.40 -6.41 4.34
N VAL A 277 -8.80 -7.42 3.57
CA VAL A 277 -9.88 -7.36 2.59
C VAL A 277 -11.01 -8.26 3.08
N ARG A 278 -12.18 -7.66 3.31
CA ARG A 278 -13.37 -8.37 3.79
C ARG A 278 -14.48 -8.36 2.73
N PRO A 279 -14.62 -9.41 1.91
CA PRO A 279 -15.67 -9.50 0.91
C PRO A 279 -17.00 -10.02 1.49
N GLU A 280 -18.10 -9.39 1.05
CA GLU A 280 -19.44 -9.96 0.97
C GLU A 280 -19.77 -10.11 -0.53
N VAL A 281 -19.76 -11.34 -1.03
CA VAL A 281 -19.87 -11.68 -2.46
C VAL A 281 -20.87 -12.81 -2.70
N ILE A 282 -21.19 -13.11 -3.95
CA ILE A 282 -21.97 -14.30 -4.30
C ILE A 282 -21.13 -15.56 -4.06
N LEU A 283 -21.71 -16.50 -3.33
CA LEU A 283 -21.14 -17.82 -3.09
C LEU A 283 -22.08 -18.89 -3.67
N LEU A 284 -21.51 -19.89 -4.33
CA LEU A 284 -22.29 -20.99 -4.91
C LEU A 284 -23.02 -21.81 -3.83
N GLU A 285 -22.49 -21.85 -2.60
CA GLU A 285 -23.18 -22.46 -1.45
C GLU A 285 -24.50 -21.76 -1.07
N LYS A 286 -24.73 -20.52 -1.54
CA LYS A 286 -26.02 -19.82 -1.36
C LYS A 286 -27.03 -20.16 -2.46
N VAL A 287 -26.64 -20.93 -3.46
CA VAL A 287 -27.52 -21.46 -4.49
C VAL A 287 -27.89 -22.90 -4.13
N ASP A 288 -29.19 -23.18 -4.00
CA ASP A 288 -29.70 -24.52 -3.68
C ASP A 288 -29.63 -25.43 -4.93
N THR A 289 -28.43 -25.92 -5.22
CA THR A 289 -28.16 -26.76 -6.40
C THR A 289 -28.89 -28.10 -6.34
N GLU A 290 -29.09 -28.64 -5.13
CA GLU A 290 -29.84 -29.87 -4.88
C GLU A 290 -31.30 -29.69 -5.29
N ALA A 291 -31.98 -28.66 -4.80
CA ALA A 291 -33.38 -28.42 -5.15
C ALA A 291 -33.60 -28.20 -6.65
N ILE A 292 -32.65 -27.56 -7.35
CA ILE A 292 -32.71 -27.36 -8.81
C ILE A 292 -32.66 -28.72 -9.52
N MET A 293 -31.72 -29.59 -9.15
CA MET A 293 -31.61 -30.92 -9.73
C MET A 293 -32.80 -31.81 -9.39
N GLU A 294 -33.29 -31.79 -8.15
CA GLU A 294 -34.47 -32.55 -7.72
C GLU A 294 -35.72 -32.14 -8.50
N THR A 295 -35.91 -30.84 -8.70
CA THR A 295 -37.02 -30.32 -9.52
C THR A 295 -36.99 -30.91 -10.92
N PHE A 296 -35.81 -30.92 -11.56
CA PHE A 296 -35.66 -31.53 -12.89
C PHE A 296 -36.00 -33.03 -12.88
N VAL A 297 -35.50 -33.77 -11.89
CA VAL A 297 -35.76 -35.21 -11.76
C VAL A 297 -37.26 -35.47 -11.59
N GLU A 298 -37.95 -34.69 -10.76
CA GLU A 298 -39.39 -34.80 -10.52
C GLU A 298 -40.21 -34.54 -11.79
N GLU A 299 -39.95 -33.43 -12.49
CA GLU A 299 -40.65 -33.03 -13.71
C GLU A 299 -40.43 -33.98 -14.90
N ASN A 300 -39.38 -34.81 -14.82
CA ASN A 300 -39.02 -35.78 -15.84
C ASN A 300 -39.20 -37.25 -15.40
N LYS A 301 -39.94 -37.50 -14.31
CA LYS A 301 -40.27 -38.87 -13.87
C LYS A 301 -40.89 -39.70 -15.00
N GLY A 302 -40.38 -40.92 -15.14
CA GLY A 302 -40.84 -41.89 -16.15
C GLY A 302 -40.34 -41.63 -17.58
N LYS A 303 -39.57 -40.55 -17.84
CA LYS A 303 -38.97 -40.29 -19.16
C LYS A 303 -37.62 -40.96 -19.38
N TYR A 304 -36.99 -41.44 -18.31
CA TYR A 304 -35.66 -42.06 -18.33
C TYR A 304 -35.74 -43.55 -17.99
N SER A 305 -34.90 -44.34 -18.66
CA SER A 305 -34.77 -45.78 -18.42
C SER A 305 -33.78 -46.14 -17.30
N ASP A 306 -32.91 -45.21 -16.91
CA ASP A 306 -31.87 -45.43 -15.92
C ASP A 306 -31.54 -44.15 -15.13
N TYR A 307 -30.96 -44.37 -13.95
CA TYR A 307 -30.62 -43.31 -12.99
C TYR A 307 -29.48 -42.40 -13.51
N SER A 308 -28.47 -42.94 -14.19
CA SER A 308 -27.32 -42.15 -14.63
C SER A 308 -27.70 -41.12 -15.70
N SER A 309 -28.57 -41.50 -16.64
CA SER A 309 -29.04 -40.62 -17.70
C SER A 309 -29.85 -39.43 -17.17
N VAL A 310 -30.73 -39.64 -16.18
CA VAL A 310 -31.53 -38.54 -15.61
C VAL A 310 -30.66 -37.55 -14.87
N TYR A 311 -29.66 -38.01 -14.09
CA TYR A 311 -28.80 -37.09 -13.34
C TYR A 311 -27.76 -36.38 -14.21
N ARG A 312 -27.30 -36.98 -15.31
CA ARG A 312 -26.48 -36.25 -16.31
C ARG A 312 -27.27 -35.07 -16.87
N ASP A 313 -28.53 -35.29 -17.26
CA ASP A 313 -29.36 -34.24 -17.82
C ASP A 313 -29.80 -33.22 -16.74
N ALA A 314 -29.93 -33.65 -15.47
CA ALA A 314 -30.15 -32.76 -14.33
C ALA A 314 -28.95 -31.85 -14.05
N GLU A 315 -27.72 -32.38 -14.09
CA GLU A 315 -26.49 -31.58 -13.98
C GLU A 315 -26.39 -30.57 -15.13
N LYS A 316 -26.74 -30.98 -16.36
CA LYS A 316 -26.83 -30.04 -17.49
C LYS A 316 -27.88 -28.96 -17.27
N TYR A 317 -29.04 -29.31 -16.70
CA TYR A 317 -30.09 -28.35 -16.36
C TYR A 317 -29.65 -27.38 -15.26
N LEU A 318 -28.97 -27.88 -14.22
CA LEU A 318 -28.36 -27.05 -13.18
C LEU A 318 -27.46 -25.98 -13.79
N LEU A 319 -26.53 -26.38 -14.67
CA LEU A 319 -25.62 -25.45 -15.34
C LEU A 319 -26.34 -24.33 -16.12
N GLN A 320 -27.52 -24.64 -16.69
CA GLN A 320 -28.34 -23.66 -17.40
C GLN A 320 -29.07 -22.69 -16.47
N GLU A 321 -29.47 -23.16 -15.29
CA GLU A 321 -30.18 -22.36 -14.28
C GLU A 321 -29.25 -21.52 -13.40
N LEU A 322 -27.99 -21.96 -13.21
CA LEU A 322 -27.01 -21.29 -12.34
C LEU A 322 -26.92 -19.77 -12.58
N PRO A 323 -26.80 -19.24 -13.81
CA PRO A 323 -26.73 -17.80 -14.03
C PRO A 323 -27.94 -17.02 -13.48
N THR A 324 -29.15 -17.55 -13.66
CA THR A 324 -30.37 -16.94 -13.12
C THR A 324 -30.34 -16.98 -11.59
N LYS A 325 -29.93 -18.12 -11.02
CA LYS A 325 -29.94 -18.33 -9.56
C LYS A 325 -28.87 -17.52 -8.85
N ILE A 326 -27.72 -17.30 -9.47
CA ILE A 326 -26.66 -16.38 -9.03
C ILE A 326 -27.19 -14.95 -8.92
N LYS A 327 -27.97 -14.48 -9.92
CA LYS A 327 -28.60 -13.15 -9.85
C LYS A 327 -29.60 -13.00 -8.71
N GLU A 328 -30.25 -14.10 -8.31
CA GLU A 328 -31.23 -14.10 -7.23
C GLU A 328 -30.58 -14.26 -5.85
N ALA A 329 -29.38 -14.85 -5.80
CA ALA A 329 -28.67 -15.13 -4.56
C ALA A 329 -28.31 -13.83 -3.80
N ALA A 330 -28.31 -13.95 -2.47
CA ALA A 330 -27.81 -12.92 -1.58
C ALA A 330 -26.27 -12.99 -1.52
N ILE A 331 -25.63 -11.84 -1.37
CA ILE A 331 -24.21 -11.78 -1.03
C ILE A 331 -24.00 -12.33 0.39
N ALA A 332 -22.85 -12.93 0.63
CA ALA A 332 -22.45 -13.50 1.90
C ALA A 332 -20.93 -13.42 2.07
N THR A 333 -20.50 -13.62 3.30
CA THR A 333 -19.10 -13.82 3.67
C THR A 333 -18.87 -15.31 3.94
N GLU A 334 -17.69 -15.79 3.57
CA GLU A 334 -17.24 -17.16 3.84
C GLU A 334 -17.32 -17.51 5.31
N SER A 335 -17.91 -18.67 5.60
CA SER A 335 -18.21 -19.10 6.97
C SER A 335 -16.97 -19.27 7.84
N ASN A 336 -15.84 -19.57 7.22
CA ASN A 336 -14.53 -19.80 7.84
C ASN A 336 -13.57 -18.62 7.69
N MET A 337 -14.00 -17.49 7.11
CA MET A 337 -13.15 -16.30 6.98
C MET A 337 -12.91 -15.67 8.35
N ASP A 338 -11.67 -15.27 8.59
CA ASP A 338 -11.29 -14.57 9.81
C ASP A 338 -12.07 -13.26 10.01
N GLY A 339 -12.20 -12.84 11.27
CA GLY A 339 -12.97 -11.65 11.65
C GLY A 339 -12.48 -10.37 10.97
N GLU A 340 -11.16 -10.25 10.75
CA GLU A 340 -10.56 -9.09 10.09
C GLU A 340 -10.63 -9.18 8.56
N GLY A 341 -10.77 -10.39 7.99
CA GLY A 341 -10.76 -10.65 6.55
C GLY A 341 -9.44 -11.25 6.08
N TYR A 342 -9.23 -11.26 4.76
CA TYR A 342 -8.04 -11.82 4.13
C TYR A 342 -6.89 -10.80 4.11
N GLN A 343 -5.68 -11.20 4.49
CA GLN A 343 -4.51 -10.34 4.35
C GLN A 343 -4.03 -10.32 2.90
N VAL A 344 -4.01 -9.13 2.31
CA VAL A 344 -3.39 -8.84 1.03
C VAL A 344 -2.11 -8.06 1.27
N LYS A 345 -0.98 -8.63 0.87
CA LYS A 345 0.34 -8.03 1.02
C LYS A 345 0.72 -7.30 -0.24
N LEU A 346 1.33 -6.12 -0.08
CA LEU A 346 1.89 -5.33 -1.16
C LEU A 346 3.34 -5.00 -0.86
N GLU A 347 4.15 -4.95 -1.91
CA GLU A 347 5.55 -4.52 -1.86
C GLU A 347 5.82 -3.47 -2.93
N LYS A 348 6.53 -2.40 -2.56
CA LYS A 348 6.97 -1.38 -3.51
C LYS A 348 8.31 -1.82 -4.13
N LYS A 349 8.32 -2.05 -5.44
CA LYS A 349 9.52 -2.38 -6.24
C LYS A 349 9.65 -1.39 -7.39
N ASP A 350 10.84 -0.81 -7.55
CA ASP A 350 11.14 0.17 -8.60
C ASP A 350 10.13 1.34 -8.69
N GLY A 351 9.60 1.75 -7.53
CA GLY A 351 8.63 2.85 -7.41
C GLY A 351 7.16 2.47 -7.63
N LYS A 352 6.87 1.22 -8.02
CA LYS A 352 5.51 0.69 -8.21
C LYS A 352 5.14 -0.29 -7.11
N TRP A 353 3.87 -0.36 -6.74
CA TRP A 353 3.38 -1.33 -5.77
C TRP A 353 3.01 -2.63 -6.48
N GLU A 354 3.30 -3.76 -5.88
CA GLU A 354 2.95 -5.08 -6.40
C GLU A 354 2.11 -5.79 -5.36
N VAL A 355 0.90 -6.22 -5.73
CA VAL A 355 0.10 -7.15 -4.94
C VAL A 355 0.76 -8.50 -5.01
N HIS A 356 1.05 -9.09 -3.86
CA HIS A 356 1.61 -10.43 -3.77
C HIS A 356 0.51 -11.48 -4.07
N SER A 357 0.30 -11.74 -5.36
CA SER A 357 -0.75 -12.62 -5.90
C SER A 357 -0.26 -14.01 -6.30
N GLU A 358 1.04 -14.29 -6.14
CA GLU A 358 1.63 -15.57 -6.50
C GLU A 358 1.00 -16.72 -5.70
N ASN A 359 0.70 -17.83 -6.39
CA ASN A 359 0.17 -19.04 -5.79
C ASN A 359 1.28 -19.83 -5.07
N GLU A 360 1.67 -19.32 -3.90
CA GLU A 360 2.68 -19.94 -3.05
C GLU A 360 2.08 -20.51 -1.77
N SER A 361 2.70 -21.59 -1.26
CA SER A 361 2.29 -22.25 -0.01
C SER A 361 2.27 -21.38 1.25
N ARG A 362 2.71 -20.12 1.19
CA ARG A 362 2.66 -19.19 2.34
C ARG A 362 1.68 -18.04 2.12
N ASN A 363 0.99 -18.01 0.99
CA ASN A 363 0.04 -16.97 0.60
C ASN A 363 -1.42 -17.44 0.77
N TYR A 364 -1.70 -18.13 1.88
CA TYR A 364 -2.98 -18.79 2.12
C TYR A 364 -4.17 -17.81 2.14
N ASP A 365 -3.99 -16.63 2.71
CA ASP A 365 -5.06 -15.62 2.79
C ASP A 365 -5.44 -15.11 1.39
N PHE A 366 -4.46 -14.83 0.53
CA PHE A 366 -4.73 -14.41 -0.85
C PHE A 366 -5.38 -15.54 -1.67
N ASN A 367 -4.92 -16.78 -1.51
CA ASN A 367 -5.53 -17.94 -2.18
C ASN A 367 -6.98 -18.17 -1.73
N SER A 368 -7.26 -18.03 -0.43
CA SER A 368 -8.62 -18.15 0.12
C SER A 368 -9.52 -17.02 -0.37
N MET A 369 -8.98 -15.80 -0.45
CA MET A 369 -9.66 -14.66 -1.06
C MET A 369 -9.99 -14.94 -2.53
N ARG A 370 -9.04 -15.48 -3.30
CA ARG A 370 -9.24 -15.86 -4.71
C ARG A 370 -10.38 -16.85 -4.86
N SER A 371 -10.44 -17.90 -4.03
CA SER A 371 -11.56 -18.86 -4.00
C SER A 371 -12.89 -18.16 -3.69
N THR A 372 -12.92 -17.29 -2.68
CA THR A 372 -14.12 -16.53 -2.29
C THR A 372 -14.68 -15.72 -3.47
N PHE A 373 -13.82 -15.02 -4.21
CA PHE A 373 -14.24 -14.25 -5.39
C PHE A 373 -14.67 -15.11 -6.59
N ARG A 374 -14.35 -16.41 -6.60
CA ARG A 374 -14.86 -17.40 -7.56
C ARG A 374 -16.21 -18.00 -7.16
N GLY A 375 -16.76 -17.56 -6.04
CA GLY A 375 -17.98 -18.12 -5.46
C GLY A 375 -17.75 -19.29 -4.53
N GLY A 376 -16.56 -19.38 -3.90
CA GLY A 376 -16.19 -20.45 -2.97
C GLY A 376 -15.62 -21.69 -3.67
N LEU A 377 -15.10 -21.54 -4.89
CA LEU A 377 -14.44 -22.62 -5.63
C LEU A 377 -12.97 -22.69 -5.22
N ASP A 378 -12.63 -23.68 -4.42
CA ASP A 378 -11.28 -23.93 -3.90
C ASP A 378 -10.39 -24.66 -4.92
N ASP A 379 -9.11 -24.27 -4.98
CA ASP A 379 -8.05 -24.91 -5.78
C ASP A 379 -7.63 -26.31 -5.26
#